data_AF-A0A2C9H6F5-F1
#
_entry.id   AF-A0A2C9H6F5-F1
#
_cell.length_a   1.000
_cell.length_b   1.000
_cell.length_c   1.000
_cell.angle_alpha   90.00
_cell.angle_beta   90.00
_cell.angle_gamma   90.00
#
_symmetry.space_group_name_H-M   'P 1'
#
loop_
_entity.id
_entity.type
_entity.pdbx_description
1 polymer ?
#
loop_
_entity_poly.entity_id
_entity_poly.type
_entity_poly.pdbx_seq_one_letter_code
_entity_poly.pdbx_strand_id
1 'polypeptide(L)' 'MNLSLPFWLLFALIGLFATVAVGQTPCSSSARVRCNIHCRSHNKLASCVDGECLCIEKPTKRPA' A
#
# COMPACT_ATOMS: atom_id res chain seq x y z
N MET A 1 23.27 13.12 33.27
CA MET A 1 23.03 11.99 32.33
C MET A 1 22.67 12.59 30.98
N ASN A 2 23.44 12.31 29.93
CA ASN A 2 23.23 12.89 28.60
C ASN A 2 22.01 12.23 27.93
N LEU A 3 20.87 12.92 27.95
CA LEU A 3 19.62 12.49 27.30
C LEU A 3 19.64 12.63 25.77
N SER A 4 20.74 13.08 25.16
CA SER A 4 20.82 13.27 23.71
C SER A 4 20.65 11.96 22.92
N LEU A 5 21.27 10.88 23.38
CA LEU A 5 21.20 9.55 22.74
C LEU A 5 19.77 8.97 22.65
N PRO A 6 18.98 8.90 23.74
CA PRO A 6 17.61 8.38 23.65
C PRO A 6 16.69 9.25 22.79
N PHE A 7 16.92 10.57 22.72
CA PHE A 7 16.14 11.46 21.84
C PHE A 7 16.36 11.14 20.36
N TRP A 8 17.62 10.97 19.93
CA TRP A 8 17.93 10.60 18.53
C TRP A 8 17.33 9.25 18.15
N LEU A 9 17.36 8.28 19.07
CA LEU A 9 16.79 6.96 18.84
C LEU A 9 15.26 7.03 18.70
N LEU A 10 14.60 7.89 19.47
CA LEU A 10 13.17 8.14 19.35
C LEU A 10 12.79 8.72 17.99
N PHE A 11 13.54 9.73 17.51
CA PHE A 11 13.31 10.34 16.19
C PHE A 11 13.52 9.33 15.05
N ALA A 12 14.55 8.48 15.14
CA ALA A 12 14.79 7.43 14.15
C ALA A 12 13.64 6.42 14.10
N LEU A 13 13.11 6.00 15.26
CA LEU A 13 11.96 5.12 15.35
C LEU A 13 10.71 5.75 14.74
N ILE A 14 10.38 7.00 15.08
CA ILE A 14 9.21 7.71 14.54
C ILE A 14 9.30 7.83 13.01
N GLY A 15 10.48 8.16 12.48
CA GLY A 15 10.73 8.21 11.04
C GLY A 15 10.49 6.86 10.35
N LEU A 16 10.96 5.77 10.95
CA LEU A 16 10.72 4.42 10.44
C LEU A 16 9.21 4.13 10.40
N PHE A 17 8.48 4.33 11.51
CA PHE A 17 7.04 4.08 11.59
C PHE A 17 6.22 4.87 10.56
N ALA A 18 6.58 6.14 10.32
CA ALA A 18 5.92 6.96 9.30
C ALA A 18 6.06 6.35 7.90
N THR A 19 7.23 5.83 7.56
CA THR A 19 7.45 5.18 6.26
C THR A 19 6.70 3.87 6.09
N VAL A 20 6.54 3.08 7.17
CA VAL A 20 5.78 1.82 7.11
C VAL A 20 4.28 2.09 6.97
N ALA A 21 3.75 3.09 7.68
CA ALA A 21 2.33 3.46 7.62
C ALA A 21 1.91 3.95 6.23
N VAL A 22 2.75 4.72 5.54
CA VAL A 22 2.47 5.14 4.15
C VAL A 22 2.43 3.94 3.19
N GLY A 23 3.24 2.91 3.47
CA GLY A 23 3.22 1.64 2.73
C GLY A 23 1.96 0.79 2.92
N GLN A 24 1.17 1.05 3.97
CA GLN A 24 -0.07 0.31 4.27
C GLN A 24 -1.30 0.83 3.53
N THR A 25 -1.17 1.89 2.71
CA THR A 25 -2.29 2.40 1.88
C THR A 25 -2.11 1.95 0.43
N PRO A 26 -2.48 0.72 0.06
CA PRO A 26 -2.23 0.16 -1.27
C PRO A 26 -2.94 0.92 -2.40
N CYS A 27 -3.85 1.83 -2.06
CA CYS A 27 -4.65 2.62 -3.00
C CYS A 27 -4.34 4.12 -3.05
N SER A 28 -3.28 4.58 -2.36
CA SER A 28 -2.73 5.92 -2.64
C SER A 28 -2.25 6.00 -4.10
N SER A 29 -2.26 7.19 -4.72
CA SER A 29 -2.01 7.38 -6.16
C SER A 29 -0.71 6.69 -6.66
N SER A 30 0.34 6.70 -5.84
CA SER A 30 1.61 6.00 -6.12
C SER A 30 1.55 4.48 -5.87
N ALA A 31 0.78 4.03 -4.87
CA ALA A 31 0.63 2.61 -4.52
C ALA A 31 -0.37 1.86 -5.43
N ARG A 32 -1.30 2.57 -6.08
CA ARG A 32 -2.29 1.99 -7.00
C ARG A 32 -1.65 1.25 -8.17
N VAL A 33 -0.47 1.69 -8.62
CA VAL A 33 0.32 0.98 -9.65
C VAL A 33 0.72 -0.41 -9.15
N ARG A 34 1.13 -0.54 -7.89
CA ARG A 34 1.49 -1.84 -7.28
C ARG A 34 0.27 -2.76 -7.18
N CYS A 35 -0.87 -2.21 -6.74
CA CYS A 35 -2.15 -2.93 -6.71
C CYS A 35 -2.53 -3.46 -8.10
N ASN A 36 -2.43 -2.62 -9.14
CA ASN A 36 -2.74 -3.00 -10.51
C ASN A 36 -1.83 -4.11 -11.04
N ILE A 37 -0.52 -4.00 -10.83
CA ILE A 37 0.45 -5.03 -11.24
C ILE A 37 0.13 -6.36 -10.54
N HIS A 38 -0.14 -6.32 -9.23
CA HIS A 38 -0.49 -7.50 -8.44
C HIS A 38 -1.76 -8.18 -8.97
N CYS A 39 -2.88 -7.46 -9.08
CA CYS A 39 -4.14 -8.04 -9.56
C CYS A 39 -4.05 -8.52 -11.02
N ARG A 40 -3.28 -7.83 -11.86
CA ARG A 40 -3.05 -8.24 -13.25
C ARG A 40 -2.30 -9.57 -13.34
N SER A 41 -1.35 -9.84 -12.44
CA SER A 41 -0.68 -11.14 -12.35
C SER A 41 -1.65 -12.29 -12.10
N HIS A 42 -2.77 -12.01 -11.43
CA HIS A 42 -3.84 -12.97 -11.16
C HIS A 42 -4.98 -12.92 -12.20
N ASN A 43 -4.77 -12.24 -13.33
CA ASN A 43 -5.78 -12.01 -14.37
C ASN A 43 -7.07 -11.33 -13.87
N LYS A 44 -6.98 -10.58 -12.77
CA LYS A 44 -8.07 -9.83 -12.14
C LYS A 44 -7.95 -8.33 -12.42
N LEU A 45 -9.01 -7.57 -12.13
CA LEU A 45 -9.00 -6.11 -12.16
C LEU A 45 -8.65 -5.59 -10.77
N ALA A 46 -7.78 -4.59 -10.71
CA ALA A 46 -7.53 -3.87 -9.47
C ALA A 46 -8.65 -2.85 -9.22
N SER A 47 -9.27 -2.96 -8.04
CA SER A 47 -10.21 -2.00 -7.49
C SER A 47 -9.67 -1.45 -6.18
N CYS A 48 -9.99 -0.20 -5.89
CA CYS A 48 -9.60 0.45 -4.65
C CYS A 48 -10.86 0.84 -3.90
N VAL A 49 -11.12 0.21 -2.76
CA VAL A 49 -12.31 0.43 -1.93
C VAL A 49 -11.85 0.68 -0.50
N ASP A 50 -12.28 1.77 0.10
CA ASP A 50 -11.92 2.16 1.48
C ASP A 50 -10.40 2.22 1.77
N GLY A 51 -9.59 2.53 0.75
CA GLY A 51 -8.14 2.60 0.88
C GLY A 51 -7.43 1.25 0.72
N GLU A 52 -8.18 0.16 0.57
CA GLU A 52 -7.67 -1.19 0.32
C GLU A 52 -7.70 -1.59 -1.15
N CYS A 53 -6.74 -2.41 -1.54
CA CYS A 53 -6.63 -2.95 -2.89
C CYS A 53 -7.38 -4.28 -2.98
N LEU A 54 -8.41 -4.33 -3.82
CA LEU A 54 -9.21 -5.51 -4.08
C LEU A 54 -9.00 -5.99 -5.52
N CYS A 55 -8.67 -7.27 -5.69
CA CYS A 55 -8.62 -7.89 -7.01
C CYS A 55 -9.97 -8.52 -7.33
N ILE A 56 -10.78 -7.84 -8.16
CA ILE A 56 -12.09 -8.33 -8.60
C ILE A 56 -11.99 -9.13 -9.89
N GLU A 57 -12.90 -10.06 -10.10
CA GLU A 57 -12.95 -10.84 -11.35
C GLU A 57 -13.23 -9.93 -12.54
N LYS A 58 -12.60 -10.24 -13.67
CA LYS A 58 -12.92 -9.57 -14.94
C LYS A 58 -14.35 -9.97 -15.32
N PRO A 59 -15.22 -9.04 -15.71
CA PRO A 59 -16.51 -9.40 -16.25
C PRO A 59 -16.26 -10.26 -17.49
N THR A 60 -16.65 -11.53 -17.41
CA THR A 60 -16.65 -12.45 -18.53
C THR A 60 -17.68 -11.90 -19.51
N LYS A 61 -17.25 -11.06 -20.44
CA LYS A 61 -18.09 -10.68 -21.58
C LYS A 61 -18.43 -12.00 -22.26
N ARG A 62 -19.68 -12.48 -22.10
CA ARG A 62 -20.19 -13.57 -22.92
C ARG A 62 -19.93 -13.15 -24.37
N PRO A 63 -19.17 -13.92 -25.17
CA PRO A 63 -19.15 -13.67 -26.60
C PRO A 63 -20.60 -13.79 -27.07
N ALA A 64 -21.07 -12.74 -27.74
CA ALA A 64 -22.36 -12.73 -28.41
C ALA A 64 -22.31 -13.61 -29.66
#